data_AF-A0A2L1GMP7-F1
#
_entry.id   AF-A0A2L1GMP7-F1
#
_cell.length_a   1.000
_cell.length_b   1.000
_cell.length_c   1.000
_cell.angle_alpha   90.00
_cell.angle_beta   90.00
_cell.angle_gamma   90.00
#
_symmetry.space_group_name_H-M   'P 1'
#
loop_
_entity.id
_entity.type
_entity.pdbx_description
1 polymer ?
#
loop_
_entity_poly.entity_id
_entity_poly.type
_entity_poly.pdbx_seq_one_letter_code
_entity_poly.pdbx_strand_id
1 'polypeptide(L)'
;MFKTIATLLSMLLQKEGNARNRWFLIRFCAMLLVLIAICSLLFHAIMLYENRHYSWFTGVYWTFTTMSTLGYGDITFTSDVGKVFSTFVLLTGMVLLLSMLPFIFIQFFYVPWLERQNRARVPRTVPNTLSGHVIFTHFDHVAEILLDRLKQYGTEHIIVTPELSQALELHDRGYRVLFGGLDDPETYRKLRIDQAAMVVVLNDDMVATNIIFTIREVCAGVPTVANADLTDSVDILKVAGSTHVFQFTRLLGKSLARRVLGVSMTSNIIGEFGRLRIAEVPAMGTWLQDKSIAETRLRQVAGVNIVGLWQEGQFQLPRPDTVIGESTVLILAGTLEQLQCFDQSILLTSGESARQHAVLILGGGRVGEAICENLRARGIDYRVVEKQPLSRADKRIIHGSAADLEILLQAGLKTTPSIIITTHDDDLNIYLTIYCRRLRPDVQIISRASFDRNINTLHRAGANLVMSFSSLVTATVTNLLKPEQMLMLSEGLNVFRAALNPKLDGQCLSELRLRQDIGCSVVAIKRGEKIDVNPDPTQPLSLGDELVLIGSAESEKRYHELYPEQPANEQEEDSLPKGADDEHGNPEFGEEHEVAGHGHELKR
;
A
#
# COMPACT_ATOMS: atom_id res chain seq x y z
N MET A 1 16.37 -29.87 -35.91
CA MET A 1 15.13 -30.49 -35.40
C MET A 1 15.39 -31.74 -34.53
N PHE A 2 16.24 -32.70 -34.96
CA PHE A 2 16.60 -33.86 -34.11
C PHE A 2 17.43 -33.49 -32.88
N LYS A 3 18.39 -32.56 -33.00
CA LYS A 3 19.17 -32.08 -31.86
C LYS A 3 18.29 -31.45 -30.77
N THR A 4 17.27 -30.65 -31.14
CA THR A 4 16.35 -30.03 -30.17
C THR A 4 15.46 -31.04 -29.45
N ILE A 5 15.03 -32.11 -30.12
CA ILE A 5 14.24 -33.19 -29.49
C ILE A 5 15.09 -34.01 -28.52
N ALA A 6 16.33 -34.34 -28.89
CA ALA A 6 17.25 -35.08 -28.03
C ALA A 6 17.65 -34.28 -26.78
N THR A 7 17.86 -32.96 -26.90
CA THR A 7 18.12 -32.08 -25.75
C THR A 7 16.87 -31.89 -24.88
N LEU A 8 15.68 -31.81 -25.48
CA LEU A 8 14.42 -31.81 -24.72
C LEU A 8 14.22 -33.13 -23.96
N LEU A 9 14.52 -34.26 -24.60
CA LEU A 9 14.45 -35.59 -23.97
C LEU A 9 15.47 -35.73 -22.84
N SER A 10 16.71 -35.26 -23.02
CA SER A 10 17.75 -35.35 -22.00
C SER A 10 17.44 -34.46 -20.78
N MET A 11 16.90 -33.25 -21.00
CA MET A 11 16.42 -32.38 -19.92
C MET A 11 15.19 -32.98 -19.21
N LEU A 12 14.32 -33.70 -19.93
CA LEU A 12 13.17 -34.44 -19.37
C LEU A 12 13.58 -35.64 -18.48
N LEU A 13 14.73 -36.25 -18.77
CA LEU A 13 15.24 -37.41 -18.04
C LEU A 13 15.92 -37.04 -16.71
N GLN A 14 16.38 -35.79 -16.53
CA GLN A 14 17.42 -35.49 -15.55
C GLN A 14 17.01 -35.01 -14.13
N LYS A 15 15.74 -34.91 -13.71
CA LYS A 15 15.43 -34.49 -12.32
C LYS A 15 14.29 -35.23 -11.62
N GLU A 16 14.48 -35.41 -10.31
CA GLU A 16 13.92 -36.41 -9.38
C GLU A 16 12.41 -36.27 -9.07
N GLY A 17 11.78 -35.13 -9.35
CA GLY A 17 10.35 -34.91 -9.05
C GLY A 17 9.35 -35.53 -10.04
N ASN A 18 9.81 -36.20 -11.11
CA ASN A 18 8.97 -36.64 -12.23
C ASN A 18 8.86 -38.16 -12.40
N ALA A 19 9.37 -38.96 -11.45
CA ALA A 19 9.36 -40.43 -11.58
C ALA A 19 7.94 -40.97 -11.80
N ARG A 20 6.95 -40.49 -11.03
CA ARG A 20 5.56 -40.94 -11.10
C ARG A 20 4.88 -40.59 -12.44
N ASN A 21 4.97 -39.34 -12.88
CA ASN A 21 4.36 -38.89 -14.15
C ASN A 21 5.02 -39.56 -15.37
N ARG A 22 6.34 -39.77 -15.34
CA ARG A 22 7.06 -40.52 -16.39
C ARG A 22 6.60 -41.97 -16.44
N TRP A 23 6.39 -42.59 -15.28
CA TRP A 23 5.94 -43.97 -15.21
C TRP A 23 4.54 -44.16 -15.79
N PHE A 24 3.64 -43.19 -15.61
CA PHE A 24 2.31 -43.20 -16.24
C PHE A 24 2.37 -43.20 -17.77
N LEU A 25 3.22 -42.36 -18.38
CA LEU A 25 3.38 -42.35 -19.83
C LEU A 25 4.01 -43.64 -20.36
N ILE A 26 5.05 -44.14 -19.67
CA ILE A 26 5.70 -45.39 -20.04
C ILE A 26 4.69 -46.55 -19.99
N ARG A 27 3.88 -46.61 -18.92
CA ARG A 27 2.80 -47.60 -18.79
C ARG A 27 1.75 -47.45 -19.90
N PHE A 28 1.37 -46.23 -20.27
CA PHE A 28 0.44 -45.98 -21.38
C PHE A 28 1.02 -46.42 -22.73
N CYS A 29 2.28 -46.08 -23.02
CA CYS A 29 2.97 -46.53 -24.23
C CYS A 29 3.13 -48.06 -24.27
N ALA A 30 3.44 -48.69 -23.14
CA ALA A 30 3.51 -50.15 -23.04
C ALA A 30 2.14 -50.80 -23.28
N MET A 31 1.06 -50.25 -22.70
CA MET A 31 -0.31 -50.69 -22.95
C MET A 31 -0.67 -50.56 -24.44
N LEU A 32 -0.29 -49.47 -25.10
CA LEU A 32 -0.52 -49.26 -26.52
C LEU A 32 0.23 -50.29 -27.38
N LEU A 33 1.49 -50.61 -27.04
CA LEU A 33 2.26 -51.64 -27.74
C LEU A 33 1.65 -53.04 -27.58
N VAL A 34 1.18 -53.38 -26.38
CA VAL A 34 0.48 -54.64 -26.12
C VAL A 34 -0.81 -54.71 -26.93
N LEU A 35 -1.59 -53.61 -26.98
CA LEU A 35 -2.81 -53.54 -27.78
C LEU A 35 -2.51 -53.72 -29.27
N ILE A 36 -1.48 -53.05 -29.80
CA ILE A 36 -1.06 -53.19 -31.20
C ILE A 36 -0.67 -54.64 -31.50
N ALA A 37 0.04 -55.31 -30.60
CA ALA A 37 0.39 -56.72 -30.76
C ALA A 37 -0.86 -57.61 -30.79
N ILE A 38 -1.85 -57.37 -29.92
CA ILE A 38 -3.12 -58.09 -29.88
C ILE A 38 -3.91 -57.86 -31.18
N CYS A 39 -4.06 -56.61 -31.62
CA CYS A 39 -4.74 -56.27 -32.86
C CYS A 39 -4.06 -56.89 -34.09
N SER A 40 -2.72 -56.88 -34.13
CA SER A 40 -1.95 -57.52 -35.20
C SER A 40 -2.14 -59.04 -35.20
N LEU A 41 -2.21 -59.68 -34.03
CA LEU A 41 -2.47 -61.12 -33.93
C LEU A 41 -3.89 -61.47 -34.39
N LEU A 42 -4.90 -60.68 -33.97
CA LEU A 42 -6.28 -60.85 -34.41
C LEU A 42 -6.44 -60.61 -35.92
N PHE A 43 -5.72 -59.63 -36.48
CA PHE A 43 -5.67 -59.39 -37.91
C PHE A 43 -5.24 -60.64 -38.69
N HIS A 44 -4.17 -61.32 -38.26
CA HIS A 44 -3.70 -62.54 -38.92
C HIS A 44 -4.72 -63.69 -38.79
N ALA A 45 -5.36 -63.85 -37.63
CA ALA A 45 -6.37 -64.87 -37.42
C ALA A 45 -7.58 -64.68 -38.36
N ILE A 46 -8.05 -63.44 -38.53
CA ILE A 46 -9.19 -63.13 -39.41
C ILE A 46 -8.77 -63.21 -40.89
N MET A 47 -7.57 -62.79 -41.25
CA MET A 47 -7.07 -62.94 -42.63
C MET A 47 -6.89 -64.40 -43.04
N LEU A 48 -6.45 -65.26 -42.12
CA LEU A 48 -6.44 -66.72 -42.33
C LEU A 48 -7.85 -67.26 -42.56
N TYR A 49 -8.85 -66.77 -41.82
CA TYR A 49 -10.26 -67.12 -42.03
C TYR A 49 -10.79 -66.68 -43.40
N GLU A 50 -10.32 -65.55 -43.93
CA GLU A 50 -10.62 -65.09 -45.30
C GLU A 50 -9.74 -65.75 -46.39
N ASN A 51 -8.97 -66.80 -46.07
CA ASN A 51 -8.02 -67.50 -46.96
C ASN A 51 -6.95 -66.58 -47.58
N ARG A 52 -6.53 -65.53 -46.85
CA ARG A 52 -5.45 -64.62 -47.26
C ARG A 52 -4.25 -64.73 -46.31
N HIS A 53 -3.06 -64.85 -46.88
CA HIS A 53 -1.81 -64.92 -46.11
C HIS A 53 -1.02 -63.62 -46.23
N TYR A 54 -0.69 -63.03 -45.08
CA TYR A 54 0.13 -61.84 -44.98
C TYR A 54 1.30 -62.06 -44.02
N SER A 55 2.34 -61.25 -44.14
CA SER A 55 3.49 -61.30 -43.23
C SER A 55 3.15 -60.67 -41.87
N TRP A 56 3.86 -61.08 -40.81
CA TRP A 56 3.72 -60.48 -39.48
C TRP A 56 3.90 -58.96 -39.46
N PHE A 57 4.83 -58.46 -40.27
CA PHE A 57 5.06 -57.04 -40.42
C PHE A 57 3.87 -56.32 -41.07
N THR A 58 3.21 -56.98 -42.03
CA THR A 58 2.00 -56.48 -42.69
C THR A 58 0.84 -56.30 -41.71
N GLY A 59 0.68 -57.19 -40.72
CA GLY A 59 -0.35 -57.01 -39.70
C GLY A 59 -0.09 -55.84 -38.74
N VAL A 60 1.18 -55.60 -38.40
CA VAL A 60 1.57 -54.39 -37.65
C VAL A 60 1.31 -53.14 -38.49
N TYR A 61 1.72 -53.16 -39.76
CA TYR A 61 1.46 -52.08 -40.72
C TYR A 61 -0.04 -51.75 -40.85
N TRP A 62 -0.89 -52.76 -41.01
CA TRP A 62 -2.35 -52.57 -41.08
C TRP A 62 -2.93 -52.01 -39.78
N THR A 63 -2.45 -52.50 -38.63
CA THR A 63 -2.89 -52.02 -37.31
C THR A 63 -2.54 -50.55 -37.12
N PHE A 64 -1.30 -50.14 -37.46
CA PHE A 64 -0.89 -48.75 -37.37
C PHE A 64 -1.67 -47.85 -38.32
N THR A 65 -1.85 -48.24 -39.59
CA THR A 65 -2.59 -47.44 -40.59
C THR A 65 -4.06 -47.28 -40.24
N THR A 66 -4.67 -48.30 -39.62
CA THR A 66 -6.06 -48.25 -39.15
C THR A 66 -6.20 -47.45 -37.85
N MET A 67 -5.36 -47.70 -36.84
CA MET A 67 -5.42 -46.98 -35.56
C MET A 67 -5.06 -45.50 -35.68
N SER A 68 -4.17 -45.14 -36.61
CA SER A 68 -3.82 -43.75 -36.90
C SER A 68 -4.82 -43.02 -37.78
N THR A 69 -5.93 -43.68 -38.16
CA THR A 69 -6.98 -43.14 -39.05
C THR A 69 -6.50 -42.81 -40.47
N LEU A 70 -5.33 -43.31 -40.86
CA LEU A 70 -4.68 -42.98 -42.13
C LEU A 70 -5.29 -43.79 -43.29
N GLY A 71 -5.55 -45.08 -43.06
CA GLY A 71 -6.44 -45.90 -43.88
C GLY A 71 -6.13 -45.90 -45.39
N TYR A 72 -4.92 -46.32 -45.79
CA TYR A 72 -4.52 -46.39 -47.20
C TYR A 72 -5.48 -47.22 -48.10
N GLY A 73 -6.23 -48.16 -47.50
CA GLY A 73 -7.23 -48.97 -48.20
C GLY A 73 -6.65 -50.09 -49.08
N ASP A 74 -5.33 -50.26 -49.04
CA ASP A 74 -4.58 -51.32 -49.72
C ASP A 74 -4.84 -52.71 -49.13
N ILE A 75 -5.16 -52.78 -47.84
CA ILE A 75 -5.52 -54.01 -47.13
C ILE A 75 -6.86 -53.80 -46.43
N THR A 76 -7.87 -54.54 -46.87
CA THR A 76 -9.24 -54.47 -46.34
C THR A 76 -9.82 -55.88 -46.13
N PHE A 77 -10.70 -55.99 -45.14
CA PHE A 77 -11.47 -57.20 -44.89
C PHE A 77 -12.73 -57.25 -45.75
N THR A 78 -13.05 -58.44 -46.24
CA THR A 78 -14.24 -58.68 -47.06
C THR A 78 -15.42 -59.21 -46.24
N SER A 79 -15.13 -59.94 -45.16
CA SER A 79 -16.14 -60.49 -44.26
C SER A 79 -16.74 -59.42 -43.33
N ASP A 80 -17.98 -59.63 -42.91
CA ASP A 80 -18.63 -58.72 -41.95
C ASP A 80 -17.94 -58.77 -40.57
N VAL A 81 -17.39 -59.92 -40.18
CA VAL A 81 -16.58 -60.07 -38.97
C VAL A 81 -15.33 -59.18 -39.04
N GLY A 82 -14.61 -59.20 -40.16
CA GLY A 82 -13.43 -58.35 -40.36
C GLY A 82 -13.75 -56.85 -40.43
N LYS A 83 -14.91 -56.47 -40.98
CA LYS A 83 -15.38 -55.07 -40.96
C LYS A 83 -15.71 -54.57 -39.55
N VAL A 84 -16.38 -55.38 -38.73
CA VAL A 84 -16.66 -55.05 -37.32
C VAL A 84 -15.35 -54.91 -36.54
N PHE A 85 -14.41 -55.84 -36.74
CA PHE A 85 -13.07 -55.74 -36.15
C PHE A 85 -12.33 -54.47 -36.57
N SER A 86 -12.34 -54.14 -37.87
CA SER A 86 -11.71 -52.92 -38.39
C SER A 86 -12.30 -51.65 -37.78
N THR A 87 -13.63 -51.62 -37.64
CA THR A 87 -14.34 -50.51 -36.99
C THR A 87 -13.93 -50.38 -35.51
N PHE A 88 -13.81 -51.50 -34.80
CA PHE A 88 -13.34 -51.51 -33.42
C PHE A 88 -11.89 -51.01 -33.30
N VAL A 89 -10.98 -51.47 -34.16
CA VAL A 89 -9.57 -51.02 -34.18
C VAL A 89 -9.46 -49.53 -34.49
N LEU A 90 -10.25 -49.03 -35.44
CA LEU A 90 -10.32 -47.61 -35.80
C LEU A 90 -10.79 -46.77 -34.60
N LEU A 91 -11.91 -47.11 -33.97
CA LEU A 91 -12.46 -46.39 -32.81
C LEU A 91 -11.48 -46.39 -31.64
N THR A 92 -10.87 -47.54 -31.35
CA THR A 92 -9.91 -47.68 -30.26
C THR A 92 -8.65 -46.86 -30.54
N GLY A 93 -8.17 -46.85 -31.79
CA GLY A 93 -7.05 -46.03 -32.22
C GLY A 93 -7.32 -44.53 -32.11
N MET A 94 -8.50 -44.08 -32.56
CA MET A 94 -8.92 -42.68 -32.44
C MET A 94 -8.96 -42.23 -30.98
N VAL A 95 -9.53 -43.01 -30.07
CA VAL A 95 -9.58 -42.67 -28.64
C VAL A 95 -8.18 -42.67 -28.03
N LEU A 96 -7.37 -43.70 -28.27
CA LEU A 96 -6.08 -43.84 -27.60
C LEU A 96 -5.00 -42.92 -28.17
N LEU A 97 -4.89 -42.85 -29.50
CA LEU A 97 -3.80 -42.15 -30.17
C LEU A 97 -4.13 -40.68 -30.44
N LEU A 98 -5.37 -40.36 -30.83
CA LEU A 98 -5.75 -38.98 -31.19
C LEU A 98 -6.26 -38.16 -29.99
N SER A 99 -6.94 -38.80 -29.02
CA SER A 99 -7.49 -38.10 -27.85
C SER A 99 -6.64 -38.28 -26.59
N MET A 100 -6.44 -39.52 -26.15
CA MET A 100 -5.77 -39.81 -24.88
C MET A 100 -4.29 -39.46 -24.88
N LEU A 101 -3.54 -39.80 -25.94
CA LEU A 101 -2.10 -39.54 -26.00
C LEU A 101 -1.77 -38.04 -25.90
N PRO A 102 -2.38 -37.12 -26.68
CA PRO A 102 -2.15 -35.68 -26.52
C PRO A 102 -2.61 -35.15 -25.16
N PHE A 103 -3.75 -35.61 -24.65
CA PHE A 103 -4.25 -35.21 -23.34
C PHE A 103 -3.27 -35.58 -22.21
N ILE A 104 -2.80 -36.83 -22.21
CA ILE A 104 -1.80 -37.32 -21.23
C ILE A 104 -0.51 -36.51 -21.35
N PHE A 105 -0.04 -36.26 -22.58
CA PHE A 105 1.15 -35.44 -22.79
C PHE A 105 0.96 -34.01 -22.25
N ILE A 106 -0.17 -33.36 -22.54
CA ILE A 106 -0.44 -32.00 -22.09
C ILE A 106 -0.51 -31.95 -20.56
N GLN A 107 -1.33 -32.81 -19.95
CA GLN A 107 -1.60 -32.80 -18.51
C GLN A 107 -0.38 -33.17 -17.66
N PHE A 108 0.39 -34.17 -18.09
CA PHE A 108 1.47 -34.73 -17.26
C PHE A 108 2.87 -34.23 -17.64
N PHE A 109 3.05 -33.64 -18.83
CA PHE A 109 4.34 -33.14 -19.29
C PHE A 109 4.32 -31.65 -19.60
N TYR A 110 3.42 -31.19 -20.48
CA TYR A 110 3.43 -29.80 -20.92
C TYR A 110 3.09 -28.82 -19.79
N VAL A 111 1.97 -29.01 -19.10
CA VAL A 111 1.53 -28.13 -18.01
C VAL A 111 2.56 -28.10 -16.87
N PRO A 112 3.04 -29.24 -16.33
CA PRO A 112 4.05 -29.23 -15.28
C PRO A 112 5.40 -28.61 -15.71
N TRP A 113 5.78 -28.75 -16.99
CA TRP A 113 6.98 -28.10 -17.51
C TRP A 113 6.82 -26.58 -17.58
N LEU A 114 5.68 -26.11 -18.10
CA LEU A 114 5.34 -24.69 -18.19
C LEU A 114 5.28 -24.04 -16.80
N GLU A 115 4.63 -24.70 -15.84
CA GLU A 115 4.58 -24.25 -14.45
C GLU A 115 5.98 -24.13 -13.83
N ARG A 116 6.88 -25.08 -14.09
CA ARG A 116 8.26 -25.02 -13.58
C ARG A 116 9.04 -23.86 -14.18
N GLN A 117 8.89 -23.63 -15.47
CA GLN A 117 9.54 -22.50 -16.13
C GLN A 117 9.05 -21.18 -15.54
N ASN A 118 7.75 -21.06 -15.29
CA ASN A 118 7.18 -19.90 -14.62
C ASN A 118 7.67 -19.77 -13.17
N ARG A 119 7.69 -20.87 -12.39
CA ARG A 119 8.22 -20.89 -11.00
C ARG A 119 9.69 -20.52 -10.89
N ALA A 120 10.49 -20.68 -11.95
CA ALA A 120 11.91 -20.31 -11.95
C ALA A 120 12.14 -18.81 -12.19
N ARG A 121 11.14 -18.08 -12.71
CA ARG A 121 11.24 -16.64 -12.97
C ARG A 121 11.04 -15.80 -11.71
N VAL A 122 10.29 -16.31 -10.72
CA VAL A 122 10.03 -15.59 -9.46
C VAL A 122 11.08 -15.96 -8.40
N PRO A 123 11.78 -14.98 -7.82
CA PRO A 123 12.71 -15.22 -6.72
C PRO A 123 12.05 -15.88 -5.50
N ARG A 124 12.80 -16.75 -4.82
CA ARG A 124 12.38 -17.39 -3.55
C ARG A 124 13.16 -16.91 -2.32
N THR A 125 14.20 -16.13 -2.55
CA THR A 125 15.11 -15.62 -1.53
C THR A 125 15.53 -14.23 -1.93
N VAL A 126 15.71 -13.37 -0.95
CA VAL A 126 16.21 -12.02 -1.15
C VAL A 126 17.75 -12.02 -1.09
N PRO A 127 18.44 -11.04 -1.69
CA PRO A 127 19.89 -10.93 -1.57
C PRO A 127 20.36 -10.79 -0.10
N ASN A 128 21.53 -11.36 0.22
CA ASN A 128 22.14 -11.29 1.56
C ASN A 128 22.63 -9.88 1.97
N THR A 129 22.55 -8.90 1.07
CA THR A 129 22.89 -7.51 1.33
C THR A 129 21.67 -6.66 1.69
N LEU A 130 20.46 -7.20 1.55
CA LEU A 130 19.23 -6.43 1.78
C LEU A 130 18.98 -6.22 3.28
N SER A 131 18.84 -4.96 3.69
CA SER A 131 18.47 -4.53 5.04
C SER A 131 17.60 -3.27 4.97
N GLY A 132 16.85 -3.00 6.05
CA GLY A 132 15.97 -1.84 6.15
C GLY A 132 14.77 -1.86 5.21
N HIS A 133 14.44 -3.03 4.62
CA HIS A 133 13.33 -3.17 3.69
C HIS A 133 11.99 -3.34 4.40
N VAL A 134 10.90 -2.97 3.72
CA VAL A 134 9.52 -3.17 4.19
C VAL A 134 8.90 -4.38 3.50
N ILE A 135 8.31 -5.28 4.29
CA ILE A 135 7.65 -6.49 3.79
C ILE A 135 6.13 -6.27 3.75
N PHE A 136 5.50 -6.63 2.62
CA PHE A 136 4.05 -6.57 2.42
C PHE A 136 3.47 -7.97 2.28
N THR A 137 2.52 -8.34 3.14
CA THR A 137 1.87 -9.67 3.10
C THR A 137 0.57 -9.71 2.27
N HIS A 138 0.19 -8.56 1.73
CA HIS A 138 -0.95 -8.41 0.85
C HIS A 138 -0.63 -7.36 -0.21
N PHE A 139 -1.16 -7.55 -1.42
CA PHE A 139 -1.06 -6.58 -2.49
C PHE A 139 -2.44 -6.17 -2.97
N ASP A 140 -2.81 -4.94 -2.64
CA ASP A 140 -4.01 -4.25 -3.09
C ASP A 140 -3.65 -2.81 -3.49
N HIS A 141 -4.65 -2.01 -3.81
CA HIS A 141 -4.48 -0.58 -4.12
C HIS A 141 -3.81 0.23 -3.01
N VAL A 142 -4.06 -0.09 -1.73
CA VAL A 142 -3.41 0.59 -0.60
C VAL A 142 -1.92 0.26 -0.58
N ALA A 143 -1.57 -1.02 -0.76
CA ALA A 143 -0.19 -1.47 -0.89
C ALA A 143 0.49 -0.79 -2.09
N GLU A 144 -0.16 -0.70 -3.25
CA GLU A 144 0.39 -0.05 -4.44
C GLU A 144 0.78 1.42 -4.18
N ILE A 145 -0.10 2.22 -3.57
CA ILE A 145 0.16 3.62 -3.23
C ILE A 145 1.29 3.75 -2.19
N LEU A 146 1.29 2.87 -1.18
CA LEU A 146 2.33 2.86 -0.16
C LEU A 146 3.69 2.45 -0.75
N LEU A 147 3.74 1.47 -1.66
CA LEU A 147 4.96 1.05 -2.35
C LEU A 147 5.55 2.18 -3.21
N ASP A 148 4.71 2.92 -3.93
CA ASP A 148 5.17 4.04 -4.73
C ASP A 148 5.72 5.19 -3.86
N ARG A 149 5.13 5.41 -2.68
CA ARG A 149 5.69 6.31 -1.67
C ARG A 149 7.01 5.83 -1.10
N LEU A 150 7.14 4.54 -0.78
CA LEU A 150 8.41 3.98 -0.30
C LEU A 150 9.52 4.11 -1.34
N LYS A 151 9.20 3.91 -2.63
CA LYS A 151 10.15 4.16 -3.74
C LYS A 151 10.62 5.61 -3.78
N GLN A 152 9.73 6.59 -3.57
CA GLN A 152 10.10 8.01 -3.54
C GLN A 152 11.13 8.32 -2.44
N TYR A 153 11.03 7.65 -1.30
CA TYR A 153 11.95 7.79 -0.17
C TYR A 153 13.17 6.85 -0.22
N GLY A 154 13.37 6.13 -1.33
CA GLY A 154 14.48 5.19 -1.51
C GLY A 154 14.41 3.98 -0.57
N THR A 155 13.23 3.67 -0.02
CA THR A 155 13.04 2.52 0.88
C THR A 155 12.75 1.28 0.05
N GLU A 156 13.61 0.27 0.20
CA GLU A 156 13.44 -1.03 -0.44
C GLU A 156 12.20 -1.76 0.10
N HIS A 157 11.51 -2.49 -0.77
CA HIS A 157 10.27 -3.18 -0.42
C HIS A 157 10.20 -4.56 -1.08
N ILE A 158 9.50 -5.48 -0.44
CA ILE A 158 9.22 -6.81 -0.97
C ILE A 158 7.78 -7.20 -0.68
N ILE A 159 7.11 -7.71 -1.69
CA ILE A 159 5.78 -8.30 -1.56
C ILE A 159 5.93 -9.81 -1.41
N VAL A 160 5.21 -10.41 -0.47
CA VAL A 160 5.09 -11.86 -0.35
C VAL A 160 3.67 -12.29 -0.70
N THR A 161 3.55 -13.32 -1.53
CA THR A 161 2.24 -13.90 -1.91
C THR A 161 2.32 -15.43 -1.98
N PRO A 162 1.28 -16.14 -1.49
CA PRO A 162 1.18 -17.59 -1.61
C PRO A 162 0.71 -18.03 -3.00
N GLU A 163 0.28 -17.11 -3.87
CA GLU A 163 -0.24 -17.41 -5.20
C GLU A 163 0.82 -17.17 -6.29
N LEU A 164 1.15 -18.21 -7.04
CA LEU A 164 2.18 -18.13 -8.09
C LEU A 164 1.76 -17.22 -9.25
N SER A 165 0.49 -17.25 -9.63
CA SER A 165 -0.08 -16.40 -10.69
C SER A 165 0.10 -14.92 -10.34
N GLN A 166 -0.27 -14.52 -9.13
CA GLN A 166 -0.10 -13.17 -8.63
C GLN A 166 1.39 -12.79 -8.55
N ALA A 167 2.24 -13.71 -8.09
CA ALA A 167 3.68 -13.44 -8.00
C ALA A 167 4.31 -13.15 -9.37
N LEU A 168 3.90 -13.88 -10.41
CA LEU A 168 4.35 -13.66 -11.78
C LEU A 168 3.85 -12.33 -12.34
N GLU A 169 2.58 -12.02 -12.15
CA GLU A 169 1.99 -10.75 -12.60
C GLU A 169 2.72 -9.56 -11.98
N LEU A 170 2.94 -9.58 -10.66
CA LEU A 170 3.65 -8.51 -9.96
C LEU A 170 5.12 -8.43 -10.38
N HIS A 171 5.77 -9.56 -10.64
CA HIS A 171 7.13 -9.58 -11.14
C HIS A 171 7.24 -8.99 -12.56
N ASP A 172 6.32 -9.35 -13.46
CA ASP A 172 6.25 -8.79 -14.82
C ASP A 172 5.92 -7.29 -14.81
N ARG A 173 5.20 -6.80 -13.79
CA ARG A 173 4.98 -5.36 -13.51
C ARG A 173 6.21 -4.66 -12.91
N GLY A 174 7.29 -5.37 -12.61
CA GLY A 174 8.54 -4.83 -12.09
C GLY A 174 8.61 -4.70 -10.57
N TYR A 175 7.66 -5.26 -9.81
CA TYR A 175 7.75 -5.30 -8.35
C TYR A 175 8.68 -6.42 -7.88
N ARG A 176 9.37 -6.19 -6.75
CA ARG A 176 10.12 -7.23 -6.06
C ARG A 176 9.14 -8.11 -5.28
N VAL A 177 8.99 -9.36 -5.72
CA VAL A 177 8.06 -10.31 -5.13
C VAL A 177 8.76 -11.61 -4.76
N LEU A 178 8.38 -12.16 -3.62
CA LEU A 178 8.78 -13.48 -3.15
C LEU A 178 7.56 -14.39 -3.11
N PHE A 179 7.65 -15.53 -3.79
CA PHE A 179 6.63 -16.57 -3.73
C PHE A 179 6.85 -17.48 -2.52
N GLY A 180 5.93 -17.46 -1.56
CA GLY A 180 6.03 -18.21 -0.31
C GLY A 180 4.73 -18.20 0.50
N GLY A 181 4.56 -19.21 1.37
CA GLY A 181 3.40 -19.31 2.25
C GLY A 181 3.44 -18.24 3.35
N LEU A 182 2.30 -17.60 3.62
CA LEU A 182 2.21 -16.56 4.64
C LEU A 182 2.21 -17.14 6.08
N ASP A 183 1.92 -18.44 6.20
CA ASP A 183 1.88 -19.26 7.41
C ASP A 183 3.18 -20.07 7.62
N ASP A 184 4.16 -19.94 6.74
CA ASP A 184 5.42 -20.68 6.78
C ASP A 184 6.58 -19.84 7.37
N PRO A 185 7.14 -20.20 8.55
CA PRO A 185 8.30 -19.52 9.14
C PRO A 185 9.51 -19.41 8.21
N GLU A 186 9.75 -20.41 7.34
CA GLU A 186 10.87 -20.39 6.40
C GLU A 186 10.74 -19.28 5.36
N THR A 187 9.51 -18.88 5.01
CA THR A 187 9.28 -17.77 4.08
C THR A 187 9.82 -16.46 4.65
N TYR A 188 9.60 -16.20 5.94
CA TYR A 188 10.10 -14.99 6.61
C TYR A 188 11.62 -15.03 6.86
N ARG A 189 12.20 -16.22 7.09
CA ARG A 189 13.67 -16.39 7.12
C ARG A 189 14.30 -16.02 5.78
N LYS A 190 13.71 -16.50 4.67
CA LYS A 190 14.16 -16.16 3.29
C LYS A 190 13.95 -14.70 2.91
N LEU A 191 13.03 -14.02 3.58
CA LEU A 191 12.80 -12.57 3.49
C LEU A 191 13.75 -11.74 4.36
N ARG A 192 14.60 -12.38 5.17
CA ARG A 192 15.48 -11.71 6.15
C ARG A 192 14.70 -10.75 7.05
N ILE A 193 13.64 -11.27 7.65
CA ILE A 193 12.74 -10.48 8.52
C ILE A 193 13.46 -9.84 9.71
N ASP A 194 14.58 -10.41 10.15
CA ASP A 194 15.46 -9.87 11.19
C ASP A 194 16.14 -8.55 10.81
N GLN A 195 16.28 -8.28 9.50
CA GLN A 195 16.84 -7.03 8.96
C GLN A 195 15.77 -6.11 8.38
N ALA A 196 14.49 -6.50 8.43
CA ALA A 196 13.41 -5.71 7.90
C ALA A 196 13.12 -4.51 8.82
N ALA A 197 12.82 -3.35 8.24
CA ALA A 197 12.41 -2.18 8.99
C ALA A 197 10.99 -2.34 9.57
N MET A 198 10.11 -3.00 8.82
CA MET A 198 8.70 -3.19 9.18
C MET A 198 8.04 -4.28 8.34
N VAL A 199 7.03 -4.94 8.90
CA VAL A 199 6.07 -5.76 8.13
C VAL A 199 4.68 -5.14 8.16
N VAL A 200 4.11 -4.93 6.98
CA VAL A 200 2.77 -4.36 6.78
C VAL A 200 1.80 -5.50 6.48
N VAL A 201 0.87 -5.73 7.42
CA VAL A 201 -0.10 -6.82 7.42
C VAL A 201 -1.52 -6.26 7.28
N LEU A 202 -1.95 -6.06 6.03
CA LEU A 202 -3.28 -5.49 5.70
C LEU A 202 -4.28 -6.55 5.22
N ASN A 203 -4.03 -7.83 5.49
CA ASN A 203 -4.95 -8.92 5.24
C ASN A 203 -6.16 -8.86 6.20
N ASP A 204 -7.21 -9.64 5.91
CA ASP A 204 -8.35 -9.80 6.84
C ASP A 204 -7.90 -10.27 8.23
N ASP A 205 -8.60 -9.83 9.28
CA ASP A 205 -8.24 -10.00 10.69
C ASP A 205 -7.74 -11.41 11.07
N MET A 206 -8.40 -12.46 10.58
CA MET A 206 -8.00 -13.85 10.87
C MET A 206 -6.68 -14.23 10.21
N VAL A 207 -6.49 -13.86 8.94
CA VAL A 207 -5.26 -14.13 8.19
C VAL A 207 -4.12 -13.31 8.76
N ALA A 208 -4.37 -12.03 9.08
CA ALA A 208 -3.43 -11.14 9.74
C ALA A 208 -2.95 -11.70 11.08
N THR A 209 -3.86 -12.25 11.89
CA THR A 209 -3.52 -12.87 13.19
C THR A 209 -2.54 -14.04 13.00
N ASN A 210 -2.81 -14.95 12.06
CA ASN A 210 -1.94 -16.09 11.78
C ASN A 210 -0.56 -15.64 11.27
N ILE A 211 -0.53 -14.67 10.35
CA ILE A 211 0.70 -14.08 9.82
C ILE A 211 1.56 -13.51 10.95
N ILE A 212 0.97 -12.72 11.84
CA ILE A 212 1.69 -12.08 12.94
C ILE A 212 2.23 -13.13 13.89
N PHE A 213 1.46 -14.17 14.18
CA PHE A 213 1.92 -15.29 15.00
C PHE A 213 3.14 -16.00 14.36
N THR A 214 3.07 -16.32 13.06
CA THR A 214 4.20 -16.92 12.31
C THR A 214 5.43 -16.01 12.30
N ILE A 215 5.24 -14.70 12.12
CA ILE A 215 6.33 -13.71 12.17
C ILE A 215 7.01 -13.75 13.55
N ARG A 216 6.24 -13.81 14.63
CA ARG A 216 6.77 -13.79 16.01
C ARG A 216 7.51 -15.06 16.40
N GLU A 217 7.20 -16.20 15.76
CA GLU A 217 8.01 -17.42 15.88
C GLU A 217 9.44 -17.23 15.35
N VAL A 218 9.60 -16.43 14.30
CA VAL A 218 10.90 -16.22 13.63
C VAL A 218 11.65 -15.00 14.19
N CYS A 219 10.94 -13.88 14.39
CA CYS A 219 11.51 -12.61 14.83
C CYS A 219 10.54 -11.88 15.76
N ALA A 220 10.88 -11.86 17.06
CA ALA A 220 10.10 -11.14 18.07
C ALA A 220 10.22 -9.61 17.94
N GLY A 221 11.33 -9.10 17.40
CA GLY A 221 11.67 -7.67 17.43
C GLY A 221 11.18 -6.83 16.25
N VAL A 222 10.80 -7.43 15.12
CA VAL A 222 10.42 -6.65 13.93
C VAL A 222 9.12 -5.87 14.17
N PRO A 223 9.07 -4.55 13.89
CA PRO A 223 7.83 -3.79 13.96
C PRO A 223 6.80 -4.32 12.96
N THR A 224 5.57 -4.54 13.41
CA THR A 224 4.46 -4.95 12.53
C THR A 224 3.33 -3.93 12.60
N VAL A 225 2.73 -3.63 11.44
CA VAL A 225 1.54 -2.78 11.33
C VAL A 225 0.40 -3.62 10.80
N ALA A 226 -0.67 -3.75 11.58
CA ALA A 226 -1.85 -4.52 11.22
C ALA A 226 -3.11 -3.64 11.17
N ASN A 227 -3.99 -3.92 10.22
CA ASN A 227 -5.36 -3.41 10.23
C ASN A 227 -6.25 -4.36 11.05
N ALA A 228 -7.14 -3.79 11.85
CA ALA A 228 -8.21 -4.48 12.56
C ALA A 228 -9.55 -3.96 12.05
N ASP A 229 -10.23 -4.79 11.27
CA ASP A 229 -11.53 -4.48 10.69
C ASP A 229 -12.64 -4.54 11.73
N LEU A 230 -12.56 -5.51 12.65
CA LEU A 230 -13.46 -5.65 13.78
C LEU A 230 -12.83 -5.10 15.06
N THR A 231 -13.68 -4.53 15.92
CA THR A 231 -13.24 -4.02 17.23
C THR A 231 -12.68 -5.12 18.12
N ASP A 232 -13.29 -6.30 18.09
CA ASP A 232 -12.87 -7.44 18.92
C ASP A 232 -11.52 -8.03 18.46
N SER A 233 -11.15 -7.84 17.20
CA SER A 233 -9.88 -8.30 16.64
C SER A 233 -8.67 -7.49 17.13
N VAL A 234 -8.88 -6.29 17.66
CA VAL A 234 -7.79 -5.41 18.11
C VAL A 234 -6.96 -6.10 19.19
N ASP A 235 -7.61 -6.68 20.19
CA ASP A 235 -6.91 -7.34 21.30
C ASP A 235 -6.29 -8.67 20.86
N ILE A 236 -6.95 -9.40 19.95
CA ILE A 236 -6.42 -10.64 19.36
C ILE A 236 -5.11 -10.37 18.62
N LEU A 237 -5.07 -9.35 17.76
CA LEU A 237 -3.88 -8.98 16.99
C LEU A 237 -2.74 -8.50 17.89
N LYS A 238 -3.05 -7.76 18.97
CA LYS A 238 -2.05 -7.37 19.98
C LYS A 238 -1.48 -8.60 20.70
N VAL A 239 -2.34 -9.53 21.12
CA VAL A 239 -1.92 -10.77 21.80
C VAL A 239 -1.10 -11.67 20.87
N ALA A 240 -1.44 -11.72 19.58
CA ALA A 240 -0.62 -12.42 18.57
C ALA A 240 0.79 -11.80 18.41
N GLY A 241 0.98 -10.57 18.89
CA GLY A 241 2.27 -9.89 18.95
C GLY A 241 2.40 -8.71 17.98
N SER A 242 1.30 -8.19 17.43
CA SER A 242 1.37 -7.01 16.56
C SER A 242 1.90 -5.79 17.32
N THR A 243 2.85 -5.05 16.71
CA THR A 243 3.42 -3.86 17.34
C THR A 243 2.44 -2.68 17.27
N HIS A 244 1.79 -2.50 16.11
CA HIS A 244 0.83 -1.45 15.87
C HIS A 244 -0.43 -2.03 15.25
N VAL A 245 -1.56 -1.89 15.95
CA VAL A 245 -2.87 -2.31 15.45
C VAL A 245 -3.73 -1.07 15.25
N PHE A 246 -4.19 -0.85 14.01
CA PHE A 246 -5.03 0.28 13.65
C PHE A 246 -6.40 -0.18 13.19
N GLN A 247 -7.42 0.58 13.55
CA GLN A 247 -8.75 0.46 12.95
C GLN A 247 -8.92 1.57 11.91
N PHE A 248 -8.35 1.39 10.72
CA PHE A 248 -8.26 2.47 9.73
C PHE A 248 -9.62 3.00 9.29
N THR A 249 -10.64 2.13 9.20
CA THR A 249 -12.02 2.54 8.87
C THR A 249 -12.63 3.44 9.96
N ARG A 250 -12.32 3.18 11.24
CA ARG A 250 -12.74 4.02 12.36
C ARG A 250 -11.96 5.33 12.41
N LEU A 251 -10.67 5.31 12.10
CA LEU A 251 -9.87 6.54 11.95
C LEU A 251 -10.43 7.43 10.84
N LEU A 252 -10.75 6.86 9.67
CA LEU A 252 -11.38 7.58 8.57
C LEU A 252 -12.73 8.17 8.98
N GLY A 253 -13.59 7.37 9.64
CA GLY A 253 -14.89 7.86 10.12
C GLY A 253 -14.78 8.98 11.14
N LYS A 254 -13.81 8.90 12.06
CA LYS A 254 -13.49 9.98 13.01
C LYS A 254 -13.04 11.25 12.29
N SER A 255 -12.18 11.13 11.28
CA SER A 255 -11.73 12.26 10.48
C SER A 255 -12.89 12.89 9.69
N LEU A 256 -13.78 12.09 9.10
CA LEU A 256 -14.97 12.58 8.37
C LEU A 256 -15.93 13.32 9.30
N ALA A 257 -16.26 12.72 10.46
CA ALA A 257 -17.17 13.32 11.43
C ALA A 257 -16.68 14.67 11.97
N ARG A 258 -15.36 14.87 12.05
CA ARG A 258 -14.78 16.15 12.51
C ARG A 258 -15.03 17.31 11.55
N ARG A 259 -15.25 17.05 10.27
CA ARG A 259 -15.40 18.09 9.23
C ARG A 259 -16.85 18.45 8.92
N VAL A 260 -17.78 17.85 9.65
CA VAL A 260 -19.21 18.14 9.56
C VAL A 260 -19.49 19.51 10.17
N LEU A 261 -20.28 20.32 9.48
CA LEU A 261 -20.70 21.64 9.97
C LEU A 261 -21.38 21.54 11.33
N GLY A 262 -21.03 22.46 12.24
CA GLY A 262 -21.58 22.48 13.61
C GLY A 262 -20.95 21.48 14.59
N VAL A 263 -20.06 20.58 14.14
CA VAL A 263 -19.42 19.55 14.98
C VAL A 263 -18.08 20.00 15.57
N SER A 264 -17.30 20.77 14.82
CA SER A 264 -16.06 21.42 15.25
C SER A 264 -15.60 22.37 14.15
N MET A 265 -15.90 23.66 14.28
CA MET A 265 -15.32 24.71 13.44
C MET A 265 -13.96 25.18 13.99
N THR A 266 -13.53 24.56 15.09
CA THR A 266 -12.28 24.86 15.80
C THR A 266 -11.12 24.06 15.25
N SER A 267 -9.92 24.58 15.47
CA SER A 267 -8.63 24.01 15.15
C SER A 267 -8.48 22.58 15.67
N ASN A 268 -8.21 21.65 14.76
CA ASN A 268 -7.87 20.28 15.11
C ASN A 268 -6.37 20.10 15.00
N ILE A 269 -5.70 19.97 16.14
CA ILE A 269 -4.25 19.79 16.20
C ILE A 269 -3.88 18.44 15.57
N ILE A 270 -3.07 18.49 14.53
CA ILE A 270 -2.59 17.37 13.72
C ILE A 270 -1.09 17.13 13.90
N GLY A 271 -0.36 18.09 14.48
CA GLY A 271 1.06 17.93 14.81
C GLY A 271 1.48 18.82 15.99
N GLU A 272 2.47 18.34 16.74
CA GLU A 272 3.04 19.02 17.90
C GLU A 272 4.57 18.95 17.87
N PHE A 273 5.21 20.12 17.98
CA PHE A 273 6.67 20.29 17.99
C PHE A 273 7.04 21.26 19.11
N GLY A 274 7.18 20.72 20.33
CA GLY A 274 7.32 21.55 21.54
C GLY A 274 6.15 22.52 21.69
N ARG A 275 6.40 23.82 21.51
CA ARG A 275 5.34 24.85 21.60
C ARG A 275 4.60 25.10 20.28
N LEU A 276 5.12 24.64 19.15
CA LEU A 276 4.45 24.73 17.86
C LEU A 276 3.35 23.68 17.79
N ARG A 277 2.14 24.14 17.49
CA ARG A 277 0.99 23.30 17.15
C ARG A 277 0.60 23.58 15.71
N ILE A 278 0.34 22.51 14.98
CA ILE A 278 -0.18 22.58 13.61
C ILE A 278 -1.58 22.04 13.64
N ALA A 279 -2.53 22.77 13.07
CA ALA A 279 -3.94 22.43 13.11
C ALA A 279 -4.60 22.55 11.74
N GLU A 280 -5.55 21.66 11.46
CA GLU A 280 -6.46 21.78 10.32
C GLU A 280 -7.74 22.53 10.73
N VAL A 281 -8.26 23.36 9.83
CA VAL A 281 -9.51 24.11 10.02
C VAL A 281 -10.32 24.15 8.72
N PRO A 282 -11.59 23.72 8.71
CA PRO A 282 -12.46 23.91 7.54
C PRO A 282 -12.86 25.38 7.38
N ALA A 283 -12.82 25.91 6.15
CA ALA A 283 -13.23 27.29 5.87
C ALA A 283 -14.74 27.47 5.79
N MET A 284 -15.47 26.45 5.31
CA MET A 284 -16.92 26.54 5.09
C MET A 284 -17.67 26.94 6.36
N GLY A 285 -18.53 27.95 6.27
CA GLY A 285 -19.33 28.40 7.42
C GLY A 285 -18.54 29.19 8.46
N THR A 286 -17.29 29.58 8.16
CA THR A 286 -16.50 30.52 8.95
C THR A 286 -16.47 31.90 8.29
N TRP A 287 -16.02 32.92 9.03
CA TRP A 287 -15.81 34.27 8.49
C TRP A 287 -14.64 34.38 7.48
N LEU A 288 -13.90 33.30 7.28
CA LEU A 288 -12.79 33.19 6.31
C LEU A 288 -13.29 32.93 4.89
N GLN A 289 -14.49 32.36 4.75
CA GLN A 289 -15.07 31.99 3.46
C GLN A 289 -15.20 33.20 2.54
N ASP A 290 -14.89 33.00 1.26
CA ASP A 290 -14.98 33.96 0.15
C ASP A 290 -14.06 35.20 0.31
N LYS A 291 -13.11 35.14 1.24
CA LYS A 291 -12.08 36.17 1.42
C LYS A 291 -10.73 35.70 0.88
N SER A 292 -9.93 36.63 0.41
CA SER A 292 -8.51 36.38 0.17
C SER A 292 -7.75 36.25 1.50
N ILE A 293 -6.64 35.50 1.50
CA ILE A 293 -5.78 35.36 2.69
C ILE A 293 -5.40 36.72 3.28
N ALA A 294 -5.04 37.69 2.44
CA ALA A 294 -4.69 39.04 2.90
C ALA A 294 -5.86 39.76 3.60
N GLU A 295 -7.09 39.61 3.10
CA GLU A 295 -8.29 40.21 3.69
C GLU A 295 -8.67 39.61 5.03
N THR A 296 -8.36 38.32 5.26
CA THR A 296 -8.64 37.67 6.55
C THR A 296 -7.89 38.33 7.71
N ARG A 297 -6.72 38.91 7.43
CA ARG A 297 -5.81 39.45 8.46
C ARG A 297 -5.54 38.46 9.60
N LEU A 298 -5.53 37.16 9.30
CA LEU A 298 -5.54 36.10 10.31
C LEU A 298 -4.40 36.21 11.33
N ARG A 299 -3.20 36.56 10.87
CA ARG A 299 -2.02 36.78 11.72
C ARG A 299 -2.24 37.91 12.74
N GLN A 300 -3.00 38.94 12.39
CA GLN A 300 -3.30 40.07 13.28
C GLN A 300 -4.45 39.74 14.24
N VAL A 301 -5.43 38.97 13.79
CA VAL A 301 -6.60 38.59 14.59
C VAL A 301 -6.24 37.55 15.66
N ALA A 302 -5.50 36.51 15.29
CA ALA A 302 -5.26 35.36 16.16
C ALA A 302 -3.77 34.99 16.36
N GLY A 303 -2.84 35.67 15.69
CA GLY A 303 -1.40 35.36 15.78
C GLY A 303 -0.97 34.08 15.05
N VAL A 304 -1.90 33.37 14.42
CA VAL A 304 -1.65 32.13 13.67
C VAL A 304 -1.24 32.43 12.23
N ASN A 305 -0.39 31.57 11.67
CA ASN A 305 0.00 31.64 10.27
C ASN A 305 -0.67 30.53 9.46
N ILE A 306 -1.13 30.86 8.27
CA ILE A 306 -1.56 29.87 7.29
C ILE A 306 -0.30 29.32 6.63
N VAL A 307 -0.07 28.02 6.79
CA VAL A 307 1.05 27.31 6.18
C VAL A 307 0.66 26.71 4.84
N GLY A 308 -0.62 26.39 4.68
CA GLY A 308 -1.12 25.68 3.53
C GLY A 308 -2.64 25.71 3.44
N LEU A 309 -3.13 25.45 2.24
CA LEU A 309 -4.53 25.30 1.94
C LEU A 309 -4.75 23.97 1.23
N TRP A 310 -5.76 23.23 1.62
CA TRP A 310 -6.29 22.10 0.88
C TRP A 310 -7.52 22.56 0.13
N GLN A 311 -7.45 22.59 -1.20
CA GLN A 311 -8.56 23.01 -2.06
C GLN A 311 -8.71 22.02 -3.21
N GLU A 312 -9.94 21.51 -3.40
CA GLU A 312 -10.26 20.53 -4.46
C GLU A 312 -9.35 19.29 -4.49
N GLY A 313 -8.96 18.80 -3.31
CA GLY A 313 -8.10 17.62 -3.22
C GLY A 313 -6.61 17.90 -3.50
N GLN A 314 -6.19 19.16 -3.57
CA GLN A 314 -4.80 19.54 -3.78
C GLN A 314 -4.29 20.44 -2.66
N PHE A 315 -3.07 20.14 -2.21
CA PHE A 315 -2.33 21.04 -1.33
C PHE A 315 -1.77 22.22 -2.13
N GLN A 316 -2.03 23.43 -1.65
CA GLN A 316 -1.54 24.67 -2.24
C GLN A 316 -0.84 25.52 -1.18
N LEU A 317 0.28 26.12 -1.57
CA LEU A 317 0.97 27.10 -0.74
C LEU A 317 0.17 28.41 -0.72
N PRO A 318 0.03 29.06 0.44
CA PRO A 318 -0.81 30.24 0.59
C PRO A 318 -0.14 31.45 -0.08
N ARG A 319 -0.87 32.11 -0.98
CA ARG A 319 -0.52 33.44 -1.50
C ARG A 319 -1.47 34.51 -0.94
N PRO A 320 -1.02 35.76 -0.78
CA PRO A 320 -1.87 36.81 -0.21
C PRO A 320 -3.21 37.00 -0.96
N ASP A 321 -3.20 36.79 -2.28
CA ASP A 321 -4.33 36.89 -3.21
C ASP A 321 -5.18 35.62 -3.32
N THR A 322 -4.77 34.50 -2.70
CA THR A 322 -5.52 33.25 -2.77
C THR A 322 -6.87 33.40 -2.06
N VAL A 323 -7.96 33.12 -2.77
CA VAL A 323 -9.34 33.15 -2.24
C VAL A 323 -9.65 31.84 -1.54
N ILE A 324 -10.18 31.93 -0.33
CA ILE A 324 -10.58 30.80 0.50
C ILE A 324 -12.02 30.41 0.10
N GLY A 325 -12.17 29.28 -0.59
CA GLY A 325 -13.48 28.77 -0.99
C GLY A 325 -14.15 27.92 0.09
N GLU A 326 -15.39 27.49 -0.19
CA GLU A 326 -16.17 26.60 0.70
C GLU A 326 -15.49 25.25 0.95
N SER A 327 -14.86 24.65 -0.07
CA SER A 327 -14.16 23.38 0.08
C SER A 327 -12.76 23.51 0.68
N THR A 328 -12.33 24.72 1.04
CA THR A 328 -10.96 24.96 1.51
C THR A 328 -10.78 24.49 2.95
N VAL A 329 -9.75 23.70 3.21
CA VAL A 329 -9.26 23.37 4.55
C VAL A 329 -7.94 24.08 4.77
N LEU A 330 -7.86 24.95 5.77
CA LEU A 330 -6.64 25.66 6.13
C LEU A 330 -5.76 24.82 7.04
N ILE A 331 -4.46 24.88 6.82
CA ILE A 331 -3.44 24.37 7.74
C ILE A 331 -2.82 25.55 8.45
N LEU A 332 -3.07 25.66 9.76
CA LEU A 332 -2.62 26.73 10.62
C LEU A 332 -1.44 26.28 11.48
N ALA A 333 -0.45 27.15 11.64
CA ALA A 333 0.65 26.99 12.58
C ALA A 333 0.65 28.12 13.62
N GLY A 334 0.75 27.75 14.89
CA GLY A 334 0.81 28.69 16.00
C GLY A 334 1.03 27.98 17.33
N THR A 335 1.06 28.73 18.42
CA THR A 335 1.02 28.16 19.77
C THR A 335 -0.40 27.71 20.13
N LEU A 336 -0.55 26.93 21.20
CA LEU A 336 -1.86 26.52 21.68
C LEU A 336 -2.76 27.72 22.00
N GLU A 337 -2.21 28.78 22.59
CA GLU A 337 -2.94 30.00 22.94
C GLU A 337 -3.42 30.76 21.68
N GLN A 338 -2.59 30.80 20.64
CA GLN A 338 -2.94 31.43 19.35
C GLN A 338 -4.08 30.66 18.64
N LEU A 339 -4.01 29.32 18.64
CA LEU A 339 -5.08 28.48 18.09
C LEU A 339 -6.40 28.64 18.87
N GLN A 340 -6.34 28.73 20.20
CA GLN A 340 -7.52 29.00 21.01
C GLN A 340 -8.12 30.38 20.73
N CYS A 341 -7.29 31.40 20.52
CA CYS A 341 -7.76 32.72 20.11
C CYS A 341 -8.47 32.68 18.75
N PHE A 342 -7.90 31.93 17.79
CA PHE A 342 -8.55 31.67 16.51
C PHE A 342 -9.92 31.00 16.70
N ASP A 343 -10.00 29.94 17.49
CA ASP A 343 -11.23 29.18 17.74
C ASP A 343 -12.36 30.05 18.31
N GLN A 344 -12.02 30.95 19.24
CA GLN A 344 -12.97 31.92 19.78
C GLN A 344 -13.53 32.86 18.71
N SER A 345 -12.71 33.29 17.76
CA SER A 345 -13.15 34.19 16.67
C SER A 345 -14.21 33.54 15.77
N ILE A 346 -14.09 32.22 15.55
CA ILE A 346 -15.00 31.43 14.72
C ILE A 346 -16.32 31.18 15.46
N LEU A 347 -16.25 30.87 16.76
CA LEU A 347 -17.43 30.65 17.60
C LEU A 347 -18.35 31.87 17.68
N LEU A 348 -17.80 33.09 17.66
CA LEU A 348 -18.56 34.34 17.71
C LEU A 348 -19.33 34.65 16.41
N THR A 349 -18.93 34.03 15.29
CA THR A 349 -19.53 34.26 13.96
C THR A 349 -20.36 33.09 13.45
N SER A 350 -20.17 31.89 14.02
CA SER A 350 -20.92 30.69 13.67
C SER A 350 -22.32 30.75 14.28
N GLY A 351 -23.35 31.09 13.50
CA GLY A 351 -24.73 31.17 13.98
C GLY A 351 -25.25 29.83 14.54
N GLU A 352 -26.12 29.90 15.56
CA GLU A 352 -26.71 28.74 16.25
C GLU A 352 -27.52 27.77 15.36
N SER A 353 -27.83 28.16 14.12
CA SER A 353 -28.75 27.44 13.21
C SER A 353 -28.27 26.05 12.77
N ALA A 354 -26.96 25.76 12.76
CA ALA A 354 -26.44 24.46 12.33
C ALA A 354 -26.78 23.31 13.31
N ARG A 355 -27.11 23.62 14.58
CA ARG A 355 -27.36 22.60 15.62
C ARG A 355 -28.76 21.99 15.59
N GLN A 356 -29.68 22.48 14.76
CA GLN A 356 -31.10 22.11 14.86
C GLN A 356 -31.50 20.89 14.00
N HIS A 357 -30.69 20.48 13.03
CA HIS A 357 -31.06 19.44 12.08
C HIS A 357 -30.06 18.28 12.05
N ALA A 358 -30.58 17.06 11.93
CA ALA A 358 -29.79 15.84 11.92
C ALA A 358 -28.89 15.75 10.68
N VAL A 359 -27.64 15.33 10.87
CA VAL A 359 -26.69 15.01 9.80
C VAL A 359 -27.14 13.73 9.09
N LEU A 360 -27.14 13.74 7.76
CA LEU A 360 -27.55 12.58 6.96
C LEU A 360 -26.32 11.75 6.56
N ILE A 361 -26.31 10.46 6.89
CA ILE A 361 -25.23 9.52 6.56
C ILE A 361 -25.77 8.48 5.57
N LEU A 362 -25.14 8.35 4.41
CA LEU A 362 -25.49 7.38 3.38
C LEU A 362 -24.47 6.23 3.40
N GLY A 363 -24.87 5.09 3.96
CA GLY A 363 -24.03 3.91 4.18
C GLY A 363 -23.65 3.74 5.66
N GLY A 364 -24.24 2.75 6.30
CA GLY A 364 -24.09 2.39 7.71
C GLY A 364 -23.05 1.29 7.99
N GLY A 365 -22.10 1.07 7.07
CA GLY A 365 -20.97 0.15 7.29
C GLY A 365 -19.98 0.68 8.35
N ARG A 366 -18.78 0.07 8.44
CA ARG A 366 -17.77 0.36 9.48
C ARG A 366 -17.40 1.85 9.60
N VAL A 367 -17.23 2.53 8.45
CA VAL A 367 -16.94 3.98 8.42
C VAL A 367 -18.14 4.79 8.91
N GLY A 368 -19.35 4.45 8.44
CA GLY A 368 -20.61 5.08 8.85
C GLY A 368 -20.88 4.93 10.35
N GLU A 369 -20.64 3.74 10.92
CA GLU A 369 -20.75 3.49 12.36
C GLU A 369 -19.78 4.35 13.16
N ALA A 370 -18.51 4.43 12.74
CA ALA A 370 -17.52 5.28 13.39
C ALA A 370 -17.89 6.77 13.36
N ILE A 371 -18.53 7.24 12.28
CA ILE A 371 -19.10 8.59 12.21
C ILE A 371 -20.23 8.74 13.22
N CYS A 372 -21.18 7.81 13.24
CA CYS A 372 -22.32 7.82 14.17
C CYS A 372 -21.87 7.89 15.64
N GLU A 373 -20.86 7.12 16.00
CA GLU A 373 -20.26 7.15 17.34
C GLU A 373 -19.65 8.52 17.68
N ASN A 374 -18.90 9.11 16.75
CA ASN A 374 -18.28 10.43 16.96
C ASN A 374 -19.30 11.57 17.04
N LEU A 375 -20.34 11.55 16.19
CA LEU A 375 -21.43 12.52 16.26
C LEU A 375 -22.22 12.37 17.56
N ARG A 376 -22.54 11.12 17.96
CA ARG A 376 -23.22 10.83 19.23
C ARG A 376 -22.43 11.32 20.44
N ALA A 377 -21.13 11.08 20.47
CA ALA A 377 -20.25 11.52 21.55
C ALA A 377 -20.19 13.06 21.69
N ARG A 378 -20.52 13.79 20.63
CA ARG A 378 -20.58 15.26 20.60
C ARG A 378 -21.99 15.82 20.76
N GLY A 379 -23.00 14.98 20.97
CA GLY A 379 -24.39 15.39 21.14
C GLY A 379 -25.07 15.88 19.85
N ILE A 380 -24.62 15.40 18.70
CA ILE A 380 -25.08 15.86 17.38
C ILE A 380 -26.02 14.83 16.81
N ASP A 381 -27.20 15.28 16.40
CA ASP A 381 -28.22 14.40 15.85
C ASP A 381 -27.85 13.94 14.43
N TYR A 382 -28.25 12.72 14.09
CA TYR A 382 -27.96 12.13 12.79
C TYR A 382 -28.99 11.08 12.40
N ARG A 383 -29.06 10.83 11.09
CA ARG A 383 -29.87 9.76 10.48
C ARG A 383 -29.01 9.00 9.49
N VAL A 384 -29.19 7.68 9.43
CA VAL A 384 -28.41 6.78 8.57
C VAL A 384 -29.35 6.13 7.57
N VAL A 385 -28.98 6.15 6.29
CA VAL A 385 -29.64 5.35 5.25
C VAL A 385 -28.76 4.16 4.94
N GLU A 386 -29.29 2.95 5.11
CA GLU A 386 -28.57 1.71 4.83
C GLU A 386 -29.51 0.70 4.16
N LYS A 387 -29.00 0.05 3.10
CA LYS A 387 -29.77 -0.91 2.30
C LYS A 387 -29.88 -2.25 3.01
N GLN A 388 -28.82 -2.70 3.68
CA GLN A 388 -28.82 -3.96 4.42
C GLN A 388 -29.32 -3.76 5.85
N PRO A 389 -30.09 -4.71 6.42
CA PRO A 389 -30.51 -4.60 7.80
C PRO A 389 -29.29 -4.65 8.74
N LEU A 390 -29.07 -3.57 9.49
CA LEU A 390 -28.08 -3.55 10.57
C LEU A 390 -28.64 -4.30 11.79
N SER A 391 -27.82 -5.08 12.48
CA SER A 391 -28.25 -5.87 13.66
C SER A 391 -28.78 -5.04 14.83
N ARG A 392 -28.56 -3.72 14.83
CA ARG A 392 -29.05 -2.80 15.86
C ARG A 392 -30.31 -2.08 15.40
N ALA A 393 -31.40 -2.28 16.13
CA ALA A 393 -32.62 -1.49 15.98
C ALA A 393 -32.41 -0.08 16.59
N ASP A 394 -31.78 0.84 15.84
CA ASP A 394 -31.77 2.27 16.15
C ASP A 394 -32.81 2.98 15.27
N LYS A 395 -33.71 3.76 15.88
CA LYS A 395 -34.73 4.54 15.16
C LYS A 395 -34.13 5.57 14.19
N ARG A 396 -32.83 5.87 14.34
CA ARG A 396 -32.07 6.75 13.43
C ARG A 396 -31.68 6.07 12.12
N ILE A 397 -31.81 4.74 12.02
CA ILE A 397 -31.50 3.97 10.81
C ILE A 397 -32.76 3.84 9.96
N ILE A 398 -32.65 4.25 8.70
CA ILE A 398 -33.69 4.16 7.69
C ILE A 398 -33.25 3.10 6.70
N HIS A 399 -34.03 2.02 6.62
CA HIS A 399 -33.76 0.93 5.70
C HIS A 399 -34.22 1.30 4.30
N GLY A 400 -33.29 1.32 3.36
CA GLY A 400 -33.60 1.66 1.97
C GLY A 400 -32.37 1.97 1.14
N SER A 401 -32.57 2.13 -0.16
CA SER A 401 -31.50 2.57 -1.06
C SER A 401 -31.31 4.07 -0.94
N ALA A 402 -30.07 4.52 -0.76
CA ALA A 402 -29.73 5.94 -0.83
C ALA A 402 -29.93 6.54 -2.24
N ALA A 403 -30.11 5.70 -3.27
CA ALA A 403 -30.47 6.15 -4.62
C ALA A 403 -31.97 6.47 -4.78
N ASP A 404 -32.80 6.13 -3.79
CA ASP A 404 -34.25 6.39 -3.81
C ASP A 404 -34.56 7.75 -3.18
N LEU A 405 -35.27 8.60 -3.94
CA LEU A 405 -35.67 9.92 -3.47
C LEU A 405 -36.58 9.86 -2.23
N GLU A 406 -37.52 8.93 -2.18
CA GLU A 406 -38.49 8.85 -1.08
C GLU A 406 -37.78 8.53 0.25
N ILE A 407 -36.81 7.61 0.19
CA ILE A 407 -35.96 7.25 1.32
C ILE A 407 -35.12 8.43 1.79
N LEU A 408 -34.49 9.18 0.87
CA LEU A 408 -33.71 10.37 1.22
C LEU A 408 -34.60 11.48 1.83
N LEU A 409 -35.81 11.67 1.31
CA LEU A 409 -36.78 12.62 1.85
C LEU A 409 -37.22 12.24 3.27
N GLN A 410 -37.54 10.96 3.50
CA GLN A 410 -37.82 10.43 4.84
C GLN A 410 -36.63 10.64 5.78
N ALA A 411 -35.42 10.52 5.27
CA ALA A 411 -34.19 10.75 6.01
C ALA A 411 -33.86 12.22 6.30
N GLY A 412 -34.67 13.16 5.83
CA GLY A 412 -34.50 14.59 6.12
C GLY A 412 -33.58 15.33 5.15
N LEU A 413 -33.43 14.83 3.92
CA LEU A 413 -32.60 15.45 2.88
C LEU A 413 -32.87 16.96 2.68
N LYS A 414 -34.11 17.42 2.87
CA LYS A 414 -34.49 18.83 2.66
C LYS A 414 -33.88 19.81 3.66
N THR A 415 -33.61 19.36 4.89
CA THR A 415 -33.22 20.23 6.00
C THR A 415 -31.86 19.88 6.58
N THR A 416 -31.27 18.73 6.23
CA THR A 416 -29.96 18.33 6.73
C THR A 416 -28.90 19.39 6.41
N PRO A 417 -28.01 19.72 7.37
CA PRO A 417 -26.90 20.66 7.15
C PRO A 417 -25.75 20.00 6.37
N SER A 418 -25.61 18.68 6.51
CA SER A 418 -24.51 17.92 5.92
C SER A 418 -24.98 16.54 5.50
N ILE A 419 -24.45 16.07 4.37
CA ILE A 419 -24.61 14.71 3.86
C ILE A 419 -23.23 14.07 3.84
N ILE A 420 -23.10 12.90 4.46
CA ILE A 420 -21.86 12.13 4.46
C ILE A 420 -22.10 10.84 3.68
N ILE A 421 -21.31 10.61 2.64
CA ILE A 421 -21.44 9.49 1.73
C ILE A 421 -20.30 8.51 1.99
N THR A 422 -20.64 7.35 2.57
CA THR A 422 -19.68 6.41 3.17
C THR A 422 -19.83 4.99 2.66
N THR A 423 -20.33 4.82 1.43
CA THR A 423 -20.40 3.49 0.82
C THR A 423 -18.99 2.98 0.48
N HIS A 424 -18.84 1.66 0.37
CA HIS A 424 -17.58 1.02 -0.01
C HIS A 424 -17.29 1.10 -1.51
N ASP A 425 -18.26 1.54 -2.30
CA ASP A 425 -18.19 1.64 -3.75
C ASP A 425 -18.06 3.12 -4.17
N ASP A 426 -16.91 3.45 -4.77
CA ASP A 426 -16.64 4.83 -5.19
C ASP A 426 -17.54 5.28 -6.35
N ASP A 427 -17.97 4.38 -7.23
CA ASP A 427 -18.87 4.72 -8.34
C ASP A 427 -20.25 5.10 -7.79
N LEU A 428 -20.73 4.36 -6.78
CA LEU A 428 -21.94 4.71 -6.04
C LEU A 428 -21.77 6.03 -5.27
N ASN A 429 -20.60 6.25 -4.65
CA ASN A 429 -20.33 7.52 -3.96
C ASN A 429 -20.37 8.72 -4.92
N ILE A 430 -19.81 8.58 -6.13
CA ILE A 430 -19.86 9.60 -7.18
C ILE A 430 -21.31 9.83 -7.61
N TYR A 431 -22.07 8.77 -7.89
CA TYR A 431 -23.48 8.87 -8.27
C TYR A 431 -24.31 9.61 -7.22
N LEU A 432 -24.19 9.21 -5.94
CA LEU A 432 -24.90 9.84 -4.83
C LEU A 432 -24.47 11.29 -4.61
N THR A 433 -23.19 11.61 -4.82
CA THR A 433 -22.68 12.99 -4.71
C THR A 433 -23.35 13.89 -5.74
N ILE A 434 -23.38 13.50 -7.02
CA ILE A 434 -24.04 14.25 -8.10
C ILE A 434 -25.53 14.40 -7.79
N TYR A 435 -26.17 13.31 -7.36
CA TYR A 435 -27.60 13.29 -7.09
C TYR A 435 -27.98 14.22 -5.94
N CYS A 436 -27.28 14.12 -4.80
CA CYS A 436 -27.48 14.99 -3.64
C CYS A 436 -27.17 16.45 -3.96
N ARG A 437 -26.08 16.76 -4.68
CA ARG A 437 -25.74 18.13 -5.07
C ARG A 437 -26.81 18.75 -5.96
N ARG A 438 -27.41 17.97 -6.88
CA ARG A 438 -28.50 18.44 -7.74
C ARG A 438 -29.78 18.74 -6.96
N LEU A 439 -30.08 17.94 -5.93
CA LEU A 439 -31.27 18.11 -5.09
C LEU A 439 -31.12 19.21 -4.04
N ARG A 440 -29.90 19.41 -3.53
CA ARG A 440 -29.53 20.40 -2.51
C ARG A 440 -28.23 21.09 -2.93
N PRO A 441 -28.30 22.17 -3.74
CA PRO A 441 -27.12 22.90 -4.18
C PRO A 441 -26.32 23.54 -3.03
N ASP A 442 -26.97 23.79 -1.90
CA ASP A 442 -26.47 24.49 -0.72
C ASP A 442 -25.86 23.57 0.36
N VAL A 443 -26.13 22.26 0.32
CA VAL A 443 -25.76 21.37 1.42
C VAL A 443 -24.27 21.05 1.41
N GLN A 444 -23.67 20.89 2.60
CA GLN A 444 -22.33 20.29 2.68
C GLN A 444 -22.41 18.81 2.28
N ILE A 445 -21.56 18.38 1.35
CA ILE A 445 -21.38 16.98 0.99
C ILE A 445 -19.95 16.57 1.32
N ILE A 446 -19.81 15.57 2.17
CA ILE A 446 -18.54 14.94 2.54
C ILE A 446 -18.58 13.51 2.03
N SER A 447 -17.56 13.06 1.31
CA SER A 447 -17.47 11.68 0.84
C SER A 447 -16.18 11.01 1.26
N ARG A 448 -16.21 9.69 1.40
CA ARG A 448 -14.98 8.89 1.34
C ARG A 448 -14.65 8.57 -0.13
N ALA A 449 -13.36 8.33 -0.38
CA ALA A 449 -12.86 7.63 -1.55
C ALA A 449 -12.10 6.39 -1.09
N SER A 450 -12.29 5.29 -1.79
CA SER A 450 -11.50 4.08 -1.61
C SER A 450 -10.19 4.20 -2.36
N PHE A 451 -10.21 4.86 -3.54
CA PHE A 451 -9.04 5.06 -4.38
C PHE A 451 -8.71 6.54 -4.60
N ASP A 452 -7.44 6.91 -4.51
CA ASP A 452 -6.97 8.30 -4.69
C ASP A 452 -7.36 8.90 -6.05
N ARG A 453 -7.39 8.07 -7.11
CA ARG A 453 -7.81 8.49 -8.46
C ARG A 453 -9.24 9.05 -8.53
N ASN A 454 -10.10 8.68 -7.57
CA ASN A 454 -11.50 9.09 -7.55
C ASN A 454 -11.74 10.39 -6.76
N ILE A 455 -10.75 10.89 -6.02
CA ILE A 455 -10.86 12.12 -5.21
C ILE A 455 -11.32 13.30 -6.08
N ASN A 456 -10.61 13.58 -7.17
CA ASN A 456 -10.91 14.69 -8.07
C ASN A 456 -12.27 14.52 -8.76
N THR A 457 -12.70 13.29 -9.03
CA THR A 457 -14.01 13.01 -9.62
C THR A 457 -15.13 13.29 -8.62
N LEU A 458 -14.97 12.92 -7.35
CA LEU A 458 -15.91 13.23 -6.28
C LEU A 458 -16.02 14.73 -6.03
N HIS A 459 -14.90 15.47 -6.05
CA HIS A 459 -14.94 16.94 -5.99
C HIS A 459 -15.69 17.55 -7.17
N ARG A 460 -15.40 17.13 -8.41
CA ARG A 460 -16.15 17.57 -9.62
C ARG A 460 -17.62 17.20 -9.59
N ALA A 461 -17.98 16.09 -8.94
CA ALA A 461 -19.37 15.68 -8.72
C ALA A 461 -20.12 16.60 -7.74
N GLY A 462 -19.39 17.43 -6.97
CA GLY A 462 -19.95 18.39 -6.04
C GLY A 462 -19.73 18.04 -4.57
N ALA A 463 -18.82 17.12 -4.22
CA ALA A 463 -18.40 16.94 -2.84
C ALA A 463 -17.56 18.14 -2.39
N ASN A 464 -17.93 18.76 -1.27
CA ASN A 464 -17.12 19.83 -0.68
C ASN A 464 -15.81 19.26 -0.11
N LEU A 465 -15.86 18.05 0.46
CA LEU A 465 -14.72 17.40 1.10
C LEU A 465 -14.69 15.93 0.73
N VAL A 466 -13.50 15.43 0.40
CA VAL A 466 -13.25 14.02 0.11
C VAL A 466 -12.06 13.56 0.93
N MET A 467 -12.13 12.36 1.49
CA MET A 467 -10.98 11.70 2.12
C MET A 467 -10.73 10.33 1.55
N SER A 468 -9.48 10.06 1.17
CA SER A 468 -9.08 8.73 0.74
C SER A 468 -8.76 7.82 1.91
N PHE A 469 -9.25 6.59 1.82
CA PHE A 469 -8.84 5.51 2.71
C PHE A 469 -7.37 5.12 2.47
N SER A 470 -6.96 4.96 1.21
CA SER A 470 -5.57 4.56 0.89
C SER A 470 -4.58 5.61 1.37
N SER A 471 -4.82 6.89 1.11
CA SER A 471 -3.91 7.94 1.55
C SER A 471 -3.79 8.01 3.07
N LEU A 472 -4.88 7.78 3.82
CA LEU A 472 -4.86 7.73 5.28
C LEU A 472 -4.00 6.57 5.80
N VAL A 473 -4.15 5.37 5.22
CA VAL A 473 -3.33 4.20 5.59
C VAL A 473 -1.87 4.47 5.27
N THR A 474 -1.58 4.93 4.05
CA THR A 474 -0.23 5.25 3.60
C THR A 474 0.43 6.28 4.52
N ALA A 475 -0.26 7.39 4.83
CA ALA A 475 0.26 8.42 5.74
C ALA A 475 0.60 7.84 7.12
N THR A 476 -0.29 7.01 7.67
CA THR A 476 -0.09 6.38 8.98
C THR A 476 1.13 5.46 8.99
N VAL A 477 1.27 4.59 7.98
CA VAL A 477 2.40 3.65 7.89
C VAL A 477 3.72 4.38 7.65
N THR A 478 3.74 5.38 6.75
CA THR A 478 4.95 6.18 6.49
C THR A 478 5.41 6.95 7.74
N ASN A 479 4.48 7.53 8.51
CA ASN A 479 4.80 8.22 9.76
C ASN A 479 5.44 7.29 10.81
N LEU A 480 5.05 6.00 10.84
CA LEU A 480 5.67 5.02 11.73
C LEU A 480 7.09 4.61 11.29
N LEU A 481 7.38 4.64 9.99
CA LEU A 481 8.70 4.28 9.47
C LEU A 481 9.76 5.36 9.73
N LYS A 482 9.37 6.64 9.75
CA LYS A 482 10.30 7.78 9.95
C LYS A 482 9.77 8.83 10.95
N PRO A 483 9.57 8.47 12.22
CA PRO A 483 8.91 9.34 13.20
C PRO A 483 9.68 10.62 13.58
N GLU A 484 11.02 10.63 13.43
CA GLU A 484 11.87 11.77 13.85
C GLU A 484 12.14 12.80 12.74
N GLN A 485 11.98 12.41 11.47
CA GLN A 485 12.33 13.25 10.31
C GLN A 485 11.11 13.89 9.66
N MET A 486 9.94 13.25 9.73
CA MET A 486 8.74 13.71 9.04
C MET A 486 7.47 13.43 9.83
N LEU A 487 6.60 14.43 9.87
CA LEU A 487 5.20 14.23 10.21
C LEU A 487 4.34 14.62 9.01
N MET A 488 3.72 13.62 8.41
CA MET A 488 2.73 13.84 7.37
C MET A 488 1.41 14.18 8.05
N LEU A 489 1.04 15.46 7.92
CA LEU A 489 -0.11 16.06 8.58
C LEU A 489 -1.42 15.77 7.83
N SER A 490 -1.33 15.76 6.50
CA SER A 490 -2.42 15.57 5.56
C SER A 490 -1.84 15.05 4.25
N GLU A 491 -2.69 14.61 3.31
CA GLU A 491 -2.28 14.35 1.93
C GLU A 491 -1.37 15.49 1.43
N GLY A 492 -0.30 15.17 0.69
CA GLY A 492 0.58 16.13 0.02
C GLY A 492 1.38 17.12 0.89
N LEU A 493 1.33 17.07 2.22
CA LEU A 493 2.02 18.01 3.11
C LEU A 493 2.92 17.31 4.13
N ASN A 494 4.21 17.61 4.07
CA ASN A 494 5.23 17.10 4.98
C ASN A 494 5.73 18.24 5.87
N VAL A 495 5.88 17.94 7.15
CA VAL A 495 6.63 18.75 8.11
C VAL A 495 7.90 18.01 8.43
N PHE A 496 9.04 18.64 8.19
CA PHE A 496 10.33 18.04 8.45
C PHE A 496 11.23 19.05 9.15
N ARG A 497 12.23 18.51 9.86
CA ARG A 497 13.25 19.30 10.52
C ARG A 497 14.53 19.22 9.71
N ALA A 498 15.25 20.32 9.62
CA ALA A 498 16.57 20.35 9.00
C ALA A 498 17.50 21.22 9.83
N ALA A 499 18.70 20.72 10.11
CA ALA A 499 19.77 21.56 10.62
C ALA A 499 20.08 22.68 9.61
N LEU A 500 20.42 23.88 10.09
CA LEU A 500 20.77 24.97 9.21
C LEU A 500 22.01 24.60 8.39
N ASN A 501 21.87 24.57 7.07
CA ASN A 501 22.99 24.35 6.17
C ASN A 501 23.94 25.58 6.23
N PRO A 502 25.27 25.41 6.24
CA PRO A 502 26.21 26.53 6.30
C PRO A 502 26.03 27.58 5.20
N LYS A 503 25.46 27.20 4.05
CA LYS A 503 25.13 28.15 2.96
C LYS A 503 24.06 29.19 3.35
N LEU A 504 23.28 28.91 4.39
CA LEU A 504 22.17 29.75 4.85
C LEU A 504 22.53 30.57 6.09
N ASP A 505 23.74 30.39 6.63
CA ASP A 505 24.20 31.11 7.82
C ASP A 505 24.26 32.63 7.56
N GLY A 506 23.80 33.41 8.54
CA GLY A 506 23.76 34.87 8.48
C GLY A 506 22.69 35.47 7.55
N GLN A 507 21.97 34.68 6.76
CA GLN A 507 20.92 35.18 5.85
C GLN A 507 19.59 35.36 6.57
N CYS A 508 18.76 36.30 6.10
CA CYS A 508 17.40 36.49 6.61
C CYS A 508 16.39 35.63 5.83
N LEU A 509 15.31 35.17 6.49
CA LEU A 509 14.24 34.40 5.81
C LEU A 509 13.59 35.16 4.65
N SER A 510 13.54 36.49 4.74
CA SER A 510 13.05 37.37 3.67
C SER A 510 13.90 37.33 2.40
N GLU A 511 15.20 37.03 2.53
CA GLU A 511 16.16 36.94 1.42
C GLU A 511 16.19 35.52 0.83
N LEU A 512 15.91 34.51 1.65
CA LEU A 512 16.14 33.10 1.35
C LEU A 512 15.21 32.48 0.28
N ARG A 513 14.19 33.19 -0.20
CA ARG A 513 13.23 32.80 -1.27
C ARG A 513 12.75 31.33 -1.27
N LEU A 514 12.87 30.59 -0.16
CA LEU A 514 12.62 29.14 -0.07
C LEU A 514 11.20 28.78 -0.52
N ARG A 515 10.23 29.65 -0.19
CA ARG A 515 8.83 29.46 -0.57
C ARG A 515 8.61 29.59 -2.09
N GLN A 516 9.37 30.45 -2.76
CA GLN A 516 9.24 30.70 -4.20
C GLN A 516 10.04 29.70 -5.03
N ASP A 517 11.26 29.40 -4.59
CA ASP A 517 12.22 28.61 -5.39
C ASP A 517 12.08 27.11 -5.13
N ILE A 518 11.77 26.71 -3.89
CA ILE A 518 11.76 25.30 -3.44
C ILE A 518 10.33 24.85 -3.08
N GLY A 519 9.45 25.79 -2.72
CA GLY A 519 8.11 25.50 -2.24
C GLY A 519 8.06 25.09 -0.76
N CYS A 520 9.11 25.39 0.00
CA CYS A 520 9.15 25.16 1.44
C CYS A 520 8.86 26.46 2.21
N SER A 521 8.08 26.36 3.28
CA SER A 521 7.83 27.46 4.22
C SER A 521 8.44 27.12 5.57
N VAL A 522 9.27 28.01 6.10
CA VAL A 522 9.74 27.91 7.49
C VAL A 522 8.60 28.33 8.42
N VAL A 523 8.25 27.48 9.38
CA VAL A 523 7.16 27.74 10.34
C VAL A 523 7.64 27.94 11.76
N ALA A 524 8.80 27.37 12.10
CA ALA A 524 9.48 27.62 13.36
C ALA A 524 10.98 27.49 13.19
N ILE A 525 11.72 28.17 14.06
CA ILE A 525 13.17 28.01 14.21
C ILE A 525 13.43 27.59 15.65
N LYS A 526 14.15 26.49 15.84
CA LYS A 526 14.61 26.07 17.16
C LYS A 526 16.03 26.57 17.36
N ARG A 527 16.23 27.39 18.39
CA ARG A 527 17.53 27.93 18.83
C ARG A 527 17.86 27.34 20.20
N GLY A 528 18.73 26.34 20.25
CA GLY A 528 18.95 25.54 21.46
C GLY A 528 17.66 24.87 21.92
N GLU A 529 17.21 25.14 23.16
CA GLU A 529 15.95 24.60 23.71
C GLU A 529 14.70 25.44 23.37
N LYS A 530 14.87 26.63 22.79
CA LYS A 530 13.75 27.55 22.53
C LYS A 530 13.25 27.39 21.09
N ILE A 531 11.96 27.11 20.93
CA ILE A 531 11.29 27.11 19.62
C ILE A 531 10.62 28.46 19.42
N ASP A 532 11.09 29.21 18.42
CA ASP A 532 10.47 30.44 17.94
C ASP A 532 9.42 30.10 16.86
N VAL A 533 8.15 30.21 17.24
CA VAL A 533 6.99 29.91 16.39
C VAL A 533 6.62 31.16 15.61
N ASN A 534 6.50 31.06 14.29
CA ASN A 534 6.28 32.19 13.38
C ASN A 534 7.43 33.22 13.43
N PRO A 535 8.66 32.80 13.07
CA PRO A 535 9.87 33.61 13.19
C PRO A 535 9.77 34.93 12.41
N ASP A 536 10.44 35.96 12.91
CA ASP A 536 10.54 37.24 12.23
C ASP A 536 11.40 37.10 10.95
N PRO A 537 10.84 37.40 9.76
CA PRO A 537 11.56 37.20 8.50
C PRO A 537 12.77 38.13 8.29
N THR A 538 12.94 39.15 9.13
CA THR A 538 14.10 40.06 9.10
C THR A 538 15.23 39.67 10.05
N GLN A 539 15.05 38.63 10.87
CA GLN A 539 16.13 38.14 11.71
C GLN A 539 17.07 37.21 10.93
N PRO A 540 18.40 37.36 11.08
CA PRO A 540 19.36 36.46 10.46
C PRO A 540 19.33 35.08 11.14
N LEU A 541 19.59 34.04 10.34
CA LEU A 541 19.77 32.67 10.81
C LEU A 541 21.21 32.48 11.34
N SER A 542 21.39 31.55 12.29
CA SER A 542 22.70 31.25 12.86
C SER A 542 22.99 29.75 12.83
N LEU A 543 24.25 29.37 12.59
CA LEU A 543 24.72 27.99 12.75
C LEU A 543 24.34 27.45 14.15
N GLY A 544 23.68 26.29 14.16
CA GLY A 544 23.06 25.70 15.35
C GLY A 544 21.54 25.90 15.43
N ASP A 545 20.97 26.75 14.58
CA ASP A 545 19.52 26.81 14.38
C ASP A 545 19.03 25.53 13.68
N GLU A 546 17.89 25.00 14.12
CA GLU A 546 17.17 23.90 13.47
C GLU A 546 15.86 24.47 12.89
N LEU A 547 15.71 24.35 11.57
CA LEU A 547 14.54 24.85 10.84
C LEU A 547 13.43 23.79 10.87
N VAL A 548 12.22 24.22 11.21
CA VAL A 548 11.00 23.43 10.99
C VAL A 548 10.36 23.92 9.70
N LEU A 549 10.42 23.08 8.67
CA LEU A 549 9.94 23.40 7.32
C LEU A 549 8.67 22.62 7.01
N ILE A 550 7.82 23.26 6.21
CA ILE A 550 6.59 22.65 5.69
C ILE A 550 6.57 22.81 4.17
N GLY A 551 6.30 21.71 3.47
CA GLY A 551 6.24 21.68 2.01
C GLY A 551 5.66 20.38 1.47
N SER A 552 5.54 20.28 0.16
CA SER A 552 5.20 19.00 -0.48
C SER A 552 6.37 18.00 -0.40
N ALA A 553 6.10 16.71 -0.64
CA ALA A 553 7.17 15.70 -0.73
C ALA A 553 8.21 16.04 -1.81
N GLU A 554 7.79 16.66 -2.91
CA GLU A 554 8.72 17.15 -3.93
C GLU A 554 9.56 18.33 -3.44
N SER A 555 8.95 19.26 -2.69
CA SER A 555 9.62 20.42 -2.12
C SER A 555 10.68 20.01 -1.10
N GLU A 556 10.37 19.03 -0.24
CA GLU A 556 11.31 18.43 0.70
C GLU A 556 12.50 17.79 -0.04
N LYS A 557 12.23 17.00 -1.08
CA LYS A 557 13.30 16.39 -1.88
C LYS A 557 14.22 17.44 -2.50
N ARG A 558 13.65 18.49 -3.12
CA ARG A 558 14.43 19.61 -3.68
C ARG A 558 15.23 20.35 -2.61
N TYR A 559 14.68 20.49 -1.40
CA TYR A 559 15.39 21.09 -0.28
C TYR A 559 16.65 20.29 0.06
N HIS A 560 16.54 18.97 0.23
CA HIS A 560 17.70 18.12 0.53
C HIS A 560 18.71 18.02 -0.63
N GLU A 561 18.26 18.14 -1.88
CA GLU A 561 19.16 18.19 -3.05
C GLU A 561 20.01 19.48 -3.07
N LEU A 562 19.42 20.62 -2.70
CA LEU A 562 20.11 21.93 -2.68
C LEU A 562 20.93 22.16 -1.40
N TYR A 563 20.41 21.65 -0.28
CA TYR A 563 20.97 21.77 1.07
C TYR A 563 21.17 20.38 1.69
N PRO A 564 22.13 19.58 1.18
CA PRO A 564 22.41 18.27 1.76
C PRO A 564 22.86 18.40 3.22
N GLU A 565 22.44 17.46 4.05
CA GLU A 565 22.90 17.36 5.44
C GLU A 565 24.38 16.96 5.43
N GLN A 566 25.22 17.69 6.18
CA GLN A 566 26.59 17.27 6.42
C GLN A 566 26.59 16.14 7.45
N PRO A 567 27.31 15.04 7.23
CA PRO A 567 27.44 13.99 8.23
C PRO A 567 28.06 14.56 9.51
N ALA A 568 27.51 14.18 10.67
CA ALA A 568 27.88 14.70 11.99
C ALA A 568 29.34 14.44 12.44
N ASN A 569 30.21 13.93 11.56
CA ASN A 569 31.56 13.50 11.88
C ASN A 569 32.69 14.44 11.41
N GLU A 570 32.38 15.60 10.80
CA GLU A 570 33.42 16.53 10.33
C GLU A 570 33.60 17.77 11.23
N GLN A 571 32.83 17.92 12.31
CA GLN A 571 32.88 19.09 13.20
C GLN A 571 33.90 18.99 14.36
N GLU A 572 34.60 17.86 14.54
CA GLU A 572 35.61 17.71 15.59
C GLU A 572 37.07 17.87 15.12
N GLU A 573 37.36 17.90 13.81
CA GLU A 573 38.76 17.99 13.33
C GLU A 573 39.28 19.41 13.02
N ASP A 574 38.40 20.42 12.92
CA ASP A 574 38.82 21.78 12.51
C ASP A 574 38.99 22.78 13.69
N SER A 575 38.97 22.29 14.93
CA SER A 575 39.20 23.10 16.15
C SER A 575 40.51 22.79 16.87
N LEU A 576 41.58 22.47 16.12
CA LEU A 576 42.95 22.47 16.63
C LEU A 576 43.70 23.69 16.06
N PRO A 577 44.15 24.65 16.89
CA PRO A 577 44.89 25.80 16.40
C PRO A 577 46.26 25.37 15.87
N LYS A 578 46.55 25.67 14.60
CA LYS A 578 47.91 25.63 14.05
C LYS A 578 48.75 26.69 14.76
N GLY A 579 49.49 26.26 15.76
CA GLY A 579 50.52 27.05 16.45
C GLY A 579 51.68 27.37 15.51
N ALA A 580 52.08 28.63 15.56
CA ALA A 580 53.12 29.25 14.76
C ALA A 580 54.53 28.73 15.10
N ASP A 581 55.40 28.95 14.13
CA ASP A 581 56.84 28.77 14.13
C ASP A 581 57.52 29.29 15.42
N ASP A 582 58.47 28.51 15.95
CA ASP A 582 59.63 29.06 16.63
C ASP A 582 60.84 28.15 16.37
N GLU A 583 61.76 28.68 15.57
CA GLU A 583 63.14 28.23 15.46
C GLU A 583 63.83 28.41 16.81
N HIS A 584 64.48 27.37 17.35
CA HIS A 584 65.84 27.45 17.91
C HIS A 584 66.30 26.11 18.50
N GLY A 585 67.41 25.61 17.96
CA GLY A 585 68.55 25.09 18.73
C GLY A 585 68.38 23.77 19.51
N ASN A 586 68.81 22.67 18.89
CA ASN A 586 69.45 21.53 19.57
C ASN A 586 70.67 22.05 20.38
N PRO A 587 71.12 21.45 21.52
CA PRO A 587 71.65 20.07 21.50
C PRO A 587 71.53 19.23 22.79
N GLU A 588 71.60 17.90 22.56
CA GLU A 588 72.44 16.91 23.28
C GLU A 588 72.10 16.37 24.69
N PHE A 589 72.49 15.08 24.84
CA PHE A 589 72.60 14.20 26.02
C PHE A 589 71.28 13.69 26.63
N GLY A 590 71.10 12.41 26.94
CA GLY A 590 71.98 11.25 26.97
C GLY A 590 71.30 10.14 27.78
N GLU A 591 71.63 8.89 27.43
CA GLU A 591 71.68 7.67 28.26
C GLU A 591 70.41 7.11 28.95
N GLU A 592 70.10 5.87 28.53
CA GLU A 592 69.99 4.66 29.36
C GLU A 592 69.18 4.72 30.67
N HIS A 593 68.15 3.90 30.77
CA HIS A 593 68.27 2.65 31.55
C HIS A 593 67.06 1.73 31.39
N GLU A 594 67.40 0.47 31.13
CA GLU A 594 66.57 -0.71 31.13
C GLU A 594 66.37 -1.22 32.57
N VAL A 595 65.40 -2.13 32.74
CA VAL A 595 65.31 -3.21 33.75
C VAL A 595 64.17 -3.12 34.81
N ALA A 596 63.14 -3.92 34.50
CA ALA A 596 62.44 -4.92 35.31
C ALA A 596 61.52 -4.53 36.49
N GLY A 597 60.38 -5.25 36.51
CA GLY A 597 60.04 -6.02 37.71
C GLY A 597 58.56 -6.21 38.02
N HIS A 598 58.04 -7.39 37.68
CA HIS A 598 57.08 -8.19 38.48
C HIS A 598 55.66 -7.64 38.74
N GLY A 599 54.67 -8.27 38.09
CA GLY A 599 54.09 -9.53 38.59
C GLY A 599 52.82 -9.44 39.47
N HIS A 600 51.84 -10.27 39.08
CA HIS A 600 50.72 -10.81 39.87
C HIS A 600 49.61 -9.81 40.28
N GLU A 601 48.30 -10.11 40.30
CA GLU A 601 47.61 -11.39 40.25
C GLU A 601 46.13 -11.20 39.90
N LEU A 602 45.56 -12.19 39.22
CA LEU A 602 44.13 -12.45 39.04
C LEU A 602 43.47 -12.92 40.35
N LYS A 603 42.19 -12.56 40.55
CA LYS A 603 41.08 -13.36 41.11
C LYS A 603 39.91 -12.40 41.42
N ARG A 604 38.64 -12.71 41.18
CA ARG A 604 37.98 -13.94 40.74
C ARG A 604 36.57 -13.57 40.26
#